data_AF-A0A6M9QYK8-F1
#
_entry.id   AF-A0A6M9QYK8-F1
#
_cell.length_a   1.000
_cell.length_b   1.000
_cell.length_c   1.000
_cell.angle_alpha   90.00
_cell.angle_beta   90.00
_cell.angle_gamma   90.00
#
_symmetry.space_group_name_H-M   'P 1'
#
loop_
_entity.id
_entity.type
_entity.pdbx_description
1 polymer ?
#
loop_
_entity_poly.entity_id
_entity_poly.type
_entity_poly.pdbx_seq_one_letter_code
_entity_poly.pdbx_strand_id
1 'polypeptide(L)'
;MTLTDYDADLGILFGPYLTEDPQKLFAIYASDWFKQKEQKLREKGVHIVMSNYLYGTRQIIAKKPIRTPEDLKGMKIRVPNNVMQIKAIEAMGATPTPMPLGDVYPALTQGMIDGVENPVSVLYGQKLHEQAKYLSMVNYLTNTSLWLGGEAFFSTLTPAQLDIIHQTAYEAGLYSQKITTEQDATMLKTMQEQGVEIIYPDVAPFKEKALKVYQQFPEWTPGLYDTIQQQLK
;
A
#
# COMPACT_ATOMS: atom_id res chain seq x y z
N MET A 1 -11.15 -4.56 9.83
CA MET A 1 -10.19 -5.45 10.49
C MET A 1 -8.97 -5.54 9.61
N THR A 2 -7.81 -5.22 10.18
CA THR A 2 -6.51 -5.20 9.53
C THR A 2 -5.61 -6.26 10.16
N LEU A 3 -4.54 -6.68 9.49
CA LEU A 3 -3.62 -7.66 10.06
C LEU A 3 -2.90 -7.15 11.32
N THR A 4 -2.79 -5.82 11.49
CA THR A 4 -2.25 -5.21 12.70
C THR A 4 -3.13 -5.37 13.93
N ASP A 5 -4.43 -5.65 13.74
CA ASP A 5 -5.34 -6.02 14.84
C ASP A 5 -4.97 -7.40 15.43
N TYR A 6 -4.27 -8.22 14.65
CA TYR A 6 -3.80 -9.56 15.05
C TYR A 6 -2.33 -9.56 15.47
N ASP A 7 -1.44 -8.89 14.75
CA ASP A 7 -0.03 -8.72 15.13
C ASP A 7 0.44 -7.34 14.70
N ALA A 8 0.66 -6.45 15.68
CA ALA A 8 0.99 -5.05 15.43
C ALA A 8 2.27 -4.88 14.59
N ASP A 9 3.23 -5.79 14.70
CA ASP A 9 4.49 -5.73 13.96
C ASP A 9 4.27 -5.79 12.44
N LEU A 10 3.16 -6.39 11.96
CA LEU A 10 2.84 -6.45 10.53
C LEU A 10 2.61 -5.06 9.91
N GLY A 11 2.36 -4.05 10.74
CA GLY A 11 2.19 -2.67 10.29
C GLY A 11 3.43 -2.10 9.63
N ILE A 12 4.62 -2.59 9.98
CA ILE A 12 5.88 -2.12 9.39
C ILE A 12 5.94 -2.39 7.88
N LEU A 13 5.27 -3.43 7.38
CA LEU A 13 5.25 -3.81 5.97
C LEU A 13 4.48 -2.81 5.09
N PHE A 14 3.71 -1.92 5.71
CA PHE A 14 3.03 -0.79 5.05
C PHE A 14 3.77 0.54 5.26
N GLY A 15 4.97 0.49 5.86
CA GLY A 15 5.75 1.67 6.21
C GLY A 15 6.16 2.50 4.99
N PRO A 16 6.06 3.84 5.05
CA PRO A 16 6.42 4.68 3.94
C PRO A 16 7.92 4.60 3.65
N TYR A 17 8.28 4.58 2.37
CA TYR A 17 9.66 4.53 1.88
C TYR A 17 10.53 3.43 2.52
N LEU A 18 9.93 2.29 2.88
CA LEU A 18 10.64 1.16 3.49
C LEU A 18 11.73 0.60 2.56
N THR A 19 11.36 0.38 1.30
CA THR A 19 12.24 0.05 0.18
C THR A 19 11.54 0.43 -1.12
N GLU A 20 12.31 0.76 -2.15
CA GLU A 20 11.80 1.00 -3.51
C GLU A 20 11.79 -0.30 -4.34
N ASP A 21 12.58 -1.29 -3.93
CA ASP A 21 12.67 -2.59 -4.61
C ASP A 21 11.62 -3.58 -4.06
N PRO A 22 10.62 -3.99 -4.84
CA PRO A 22 9.61 -4.95 -4.41
C PRO A 22 10.19 -6.34 -4.14
N GLN A 23 11.31 -6.73 -4.77
CA GLN A 23 11.94 -8.03 -4.51
C GLN A 23 12.48 -8.12 -3.08
N LYS A 24 12.96 -7.01 -2.53
CA LYS A 24 13.37 -6.93 -1.13
C LYS A 24 12.19 -7.11 -0.17
N LEU A 25 10.98 -6.63 -0.53
CA LEU A 25 9.77 -6.91 0.24
C LEU A 25 9.40 -8.40 0.17
N PHE A 26 9.44 -9.02 -1.01
CA PHE A 26 9.19 -10.45 -1.17
C PHE A 26 10.19 -11.32 -0.40
N ALA A 27 11.45 -10.89 -0.28
CA ALA A 27 12.42 -11.55 0.57
C ALA A 27 12.02 -11.51 2.06
N ILE A 28 11.45 -10.40 2.56
CA ILE A 28 10.89 -10.35 3.92
C ILE A 28 9.73 -11.33 4.06
N TYR A 29 8.82 -11.40 3.09
CA TYR A 29 7.69 -12.35 3.13
C TYR A 29 8.15 -13.82 3.12
N ALA A 30 9.32 -14.12 2.57
CA ALA A 30 9.92 -15.45 2.60
C ALA A 30 10.78 -15.74 3.87
N SER A 31 11.04 -14.71 4.68
CA SER A 31 11.93 -14.80 5.85
C SER A 31 11.32 -15.61 7.00
N ASP A 32 12.18 -16.08 7.91
CA ASP A 32 11.74 -16.75 9.13
C ASP A 32 10.96 -15.81 10.07
N TRP A 33 11.26 -14.50 10.03
CA TRP A 33 10.47 -13.51 10.75
C TRP A 33 9.02 -13.54 10.29
N PHE A 34 8.76 -13.52 8.97
CA PHE A 34 7.39 -13.51 8.46
C PHE A 34 6.69 -14.86 8.66
N LYS A 35 7.40 -16.00 8.54
CA LYS A 35 6.83 -17.32 8.86
C LYS A 35 6.32 -17.39 10.31
N GLN A 36 7.03 -16.79 11.26
CA GLN A 36 6.55 -16.70 12.65
C GLN A 36 5.27 -15.85 12.76
N LYS A 37 5.16 -14.76 11.98
CA LYS A 37 3.93 -13.95 11.92
C LYS A 37 2.78 -14.72 11.31
N GLU A 38 3.01 -15.45 10.23
CA GLU A 38 2.02 -16.30 9.59
C GLU A 38 1.48 -17.36 10.56
N GLN A 39 2.35 -18.02 11.32
CA GLN A 39 1.92 -18.99 12.33
C GLN A 39 1.00 -18.34 13.38
N LYS A 40 1.37 -17.17 13.91
CA LYS A 40 0.53 -16.43 14.88
C LYS A 40 -0.82 -16.01 14.28
N LEU A 41 -0.84 -15.62 13.01
CA LEU A 41 -2.08 -15.30 12.30
C LEU A 41 -2.97 -16.55 12.18
N ARG A 42 -2.37 -17.70 11.86
CA ARG A 42 -3.08 -18.98 11.76
C ARG A 42 -3.71 -19.39 13.08
N GLU A 43 -2.97 -19.27 14.18
CA GLU A 43 -3.47 -19.50 15.54
C GLU A 43 -4.65 -18.58 15.91
N LYS A 44 -4.76 -17.42 15.25
CA LYS A 44 -5.87 -16.46 15.39
C LYS A 44 -6.94 -16.59 14.32
N GLY A 45 -6.90 -17.66 13.52
CA GLY A 45 -7.93 -17.97 12.53
C GLY A 45 -7.73 -17.34 11.15
N VAL A 46 -6.58 -16.75 10.87
CA VAL A 46 -6.26 -16.11 9.58
C VAL A 46 -5.26 -16.95 8.80
N HIS A 47 -5.63 -17.35 7.59
CA HIS A 47 -4.79 -18.11 6.68
C HIS A 47 -4.25 -17.22 5.56
N ILE A 48 -2.92 -17.20 5.37
CA ILE A 48 -2.31 -16.49 4.24
C ILE A 48 -2.31 -17.41 3.03
N VAL A 49 -3.00 -17.02 1.97
CA VAL A 49 -3.08 -17.76 0.70
C VAL A 49 -1.93 -17.35 -0.24
N MET A 50 -1.64 -16.05 -0.30
CA MET A 50 -0.60 -15.47 -1.15
C MET A 50 0.11 -14.33 -0.41
N SER A 51 1.43 -14.28 -0.53
CA SER A 51 2.27 -13.21 0.04
C SER A 51 3.16 -12.47 -0.96
N ASN A 52 3.04 -12.76 -2.26
CA ASN A 52 3.91 -12.24 -3.31
C ASN A 52 3.18 -11.38 -4.38
N TYR A 53 2.02 -10.80 -4.05
CA TYR A 53 1.28 -9.95 -4.98
C TYR A 53 1.85 -8.52 -4.98
N LEU A 54 2.25 -8.01 -6.16
CA LEU A 54 2.65 -6.62 -6.33
C LEU A 54 1.43 -5.76 -6.66
N TYR A 55 1.00 -4.95 -5.71
CA TYR A 55 -0.12 -4.02 -5.89
C TYR A 55 0.30 -2.76 -6.66
N GLY A 56 1.57 -2.38 -6.56
CA GLY A 56 2.17 -1.23 -7.25
C GLY A 56 2.61 -0.12 -6.30
N THR A 57 3.24 0.91 -6.85
CA THR A 57 3.77 2.03 -6.05
C THR A 57 2.72 3.13 -5.92
N ARG A 58 2.43 3.53 -4.68
CA ARG A 58 1.35 4.46 -4.38
C ARG A 58 1.76 5.91 -4.63
N GLN A 59 0.90 6.62 -5.35
CA GLN A 59 1.02 8.03 -5.74
C GLN A 59 -0.15 8.82 -5.18
N ILE A 60 -0.16 10.15 -5.34
CA ILE A 60 -1.29 11.00 -4.92
C ILE A 60 -1.91 11.66 -6.15
N ILE A 61 -3.20 11.45 -6.40
CA ILE A 61 -3.98 12.27 -7.35
C ILE A 61 -4.86 13.25 -6.58
N ALA A 62 -4.87 14.51 -7.01
CA ALA A 62 -5.59 15.57 -6.32
C ALA A 62 -6.18 16.61 -7.27
N LYS A 63 -7.06 17.46 -6.72
CA LYS A 63 -7.67 18.60 -7.40
C LYS A 63 -6.74 19.80 -7.57
N LYS A 64 -5.64 19.84 -6.80
CA LYS A 64 -4.58 20.85 -6.87
C LYS A 64 -3.23 20.15 -7.01
N PRO A 65 -2.24 20.78 -7.66
CA PRO A 65 -0.91 20.18 -7.82
C PRO A 65 -0.19 20.07 -6.48
N ILE A 66 0.57 18.99 -6.29
CA ILE A 66 1.41 18.75 -5.11
C ILE A 66 2.85 18.60 -5.60
N ARG A 67 3.67 19.62 -5.40
CA ARG A 67 5.10 19.63 -5.80
C ARG A 67 6.01 19.52 -4.58
N THR A 68 5.53 19.91 -3.42
CA THR A 68 6.25 19.93 -2.14
C THR A 68 5.32 19.47 -1.00
N PRO A 69 5.85 19.05 0.15
CA PRO A 69 5.03 18.75 1.32
C PRO A 69 4.15 19.92 1.78
N GLU A 70 4.57 21.16 1.54
CA GLU A 70 3.84 22.37 1.92
C GLU A 70 2.52 22.51 1.14
N ASP A 71 2.47 21.98 -0.09
CA ASP A 71 1.25 21.97 -0.91
C ASP A 71 0.15 21.08 -0.31
N LEU A 72 0.51 20.09 0.51
CA LEU A 72 -0.45 19.21 1.19
C LEU A 72 -1.19 19.90 2.34
N LYS A 73 -0.71 21.06 2.81
CA LYS A 73 -1.25 21.72 4.01
C LYS A 73 -2.72 22.08 3.82
N GLY A 74 -3.57 21.51 4.68
CA GLY A 74 -5.02 21.72 4.65
C GLY A 74 -5.75 20.92 3.57
N MET A 75 -5.05 20.11 2.75
CA MET A 75 -5.68 19.19 1.82
C MET A 75 -6.22 17.97 2.55
N LYS A 76 -7.48 17.62 2.29
CA LYS A 76 -8.09 16.37 2.75
C LYS A 76 -7.74 15.25 1.79
N ILE A 77 -6.74 14.44 2.13
CA ILE A 77 -6.31 13.31 1.31
C ILE A 77 -6.94 12.04 1.84
N ARG A 78 -7.73 11.38 1.00
CA ARG A 78 -8.32 10.10 1.36
C ARG A 78 -7.24 9.02 1.46
N VAL A 79 -7.36 8.23 2.52
CA VAL A 79 -6.57 7.02 2.78
C VAL A 79 -7.53 5.86 3.10
N PRO A 80 -7.11 4.59 2.95
CA PRO A 80 -7.86 3.47 3.54
C PRO A 80 -7.83 3.54 5.07
N ASN A 81 -8.67 2.73 5.72
CA ASN A 81 -8.63 2.51 7.18
C ASN A 81 -7.39 1.70 7.59
N ASN A 82 -6.20 2.28 7.41
CA ASN A 82 -4.90 1.70 7.72
C ASN A 82 -4.09 2.74 8.51
N VAL A 83 -3.73 2.40 9.75
CA VAL A 83 -3.06 3.32 10.68
C VAL A 83 -1.72 3.82 10.15
N MET A 84 -0.94 2.95 9.49
CA MET A 84 0.35 3.32 8.91
C MET A 84 0.19 4.36 7.80
N GLN A 85 -0.75 4.17 6.89
CA GLN A 85 -1.00 5.09 5.79
C GLN A 85 -1.61 6.42 6.27
N ILE A 86 -2.51 6.38 7.26
CA ILE A 86 -3.04 7.57 7.93
C ILE A 86 -1.89 8.42 8.48
N LYS A 87 -1.01 7.80 9.28
CA LYS A 87 0.15 8.48 9.89
C LYS A 87 1.14 8.98 8.85
N ALA A 88 1.40 8.23 7.79
CA ALA A 88 2.31 8.64 6.73
C ALA A 88 1.81 9.90 5.99
N ILE A 89 0.52 9.93 5.65
CA ILE A 89 -0.10 11.06 4.94
C ILE A 89 -0.21 12.29 5.84
N GLU A 90 -0.49 12.11 7.13
CA GLU A 90 -0.42 13.17 8.14
C GLU A 90 1.00 13.73 8.28
N ALA A 91 2.00 12.84 8.41
CA ALA A 91 3.40 13.24 8.54
C ALA A 91 3.89 14.03 7.33
N MET A 92 3.46 13.67 6.11
CA MET A 92 3.77 14.43 4.90
C MET A 92 3.10 15.82 4.85
N GLY A 93 2.07 16.08 5.67
CA GLY A 93 1.48 17.42 5.86
C GLY A 93 0.02 17.55 5.47
N ALA A 94 -0.64 16.47 5.03
CA ALA A 94 -2.04 16.46 4.67
C ALA A 94 -2.95 16.22 5.89
N THR A 95 -4.25 16.43 5.72
CA THR A 95 -5.29 15.91 6.63
C THR A 95 -5.79 14.57 6.10
N PRO A 96 -5.38 13.42 6.67
CA PRO A 96 -5.86 12.12 6.21
C PRO A 96 -7.36 11.97 6.48
N THR A 97 -8.11 11.50 5.49
CA THR A 97 -9.56 11.25 5.59
C THR A 97 -9.86 9.76 5.32
N PRO A 98 -9.94 8.91 6.35
CA PRO A 98 -10.07 7.47 6.16
C PRO A 98 -11.48 7.08 5.70
N MET A 99 -11.57 6.31 4.60
CA MET A 99 -12.84 5.74 4.10
C MET A 99 -12.61 4.53 3.17
N PRO A 100 -13.58 3.63 3.00
CA PRO A 100 -13.54 2.57 1.98
C PRO A 100 -13.30 3.09 0.55
N LEU A 101 -12.70 2.26 -0.32
CA LEU A 101 -12.38 2.69 -1.70
C LEU A 101 -13.64 2.99 -2.53
N GLY A 102 -14.74 2.27 -2.28
CA GLY A 102 -16.01 2.47 -2.98
C GLY A 102 -16.65 3.84 -2.75
N ASP A 103 -16.31 4.52 -1.65
CA ASP A 103 -16.86 5.84 -1.29
C ASP A 103 -16.05 7.01 -1.86
N VAL A 104 -14.89 6.73 -2.48
CA VAL A 104 -13.92 7.77 -2.87
C VAL A 104 -14.41 8.60 -4.04
N TYR A 105 -14.95 7.97 -5.09
CA TYR A 105 -15.45 8.69 -6.26
C TYR A 105 -16.53 9.72 -5.87
N PRO A 106 -17.63 9.36 -5.18
CA PRO A 106 -18.62 10.35 -4.76
C PRO A 106 -18.04 11.39 -3.79
N ALA A 107 -17.14 11.03 -2.87
CA ALA A 107 -16.52 11.97 -1.95
C ALA A 107 -15.64 13.01 -2.68
N LEU A 108 -14.89 12.60 -3.72
CA LEU A 108 -14.16 13.52 -4.60
C LEU A 108 -15.14 14.43 -5.36
N THR A 109 -16.17 13.88 -5.98
CA THR A 109 -17.17 14.65 -6.74
C THR A 109 -17.85 15.71 -5.87
N GLN A 110 -18.22 15.36 -4.64
CA GLN A 110 -18.88 16.27 -3.69
C GLN A 110 -17.91 17.26 -3.01
N GLY A 111 -16.60 17.10 -3.20
CA GLY A 111 -15.59 17.95 -2.56
C GLY A 111 -15.43 17.70 -1.06
N MET A 112 -15.82 16.52 -0.57
CA MET A 112 -15.55 16.10 0.80
C MET A 112 -14.05 15.85 1.02
N ILE A 113 -13.36 15.43 -0.03
CA ILE A 113 -11.91 15.20 -0.11
C ILE A 113 -11.31 15.92 -1.33
N ASP A 114 -10.04 16.27 -1.22
CA ASP A 114 -9.28 17.02 -2.23
C ASP A 114 -8.41 16.12 -3.11
N GLY A 115 -8.13 14.91 -2.64
CA GLY A 115 -7.30 13.94 -3.33
C GLY A 115 -7.36 12.57 -2.67
N VAL A 116 -6.65 11.63 -3.29
CA VAL A 116 -6.59 10.22 -2.89
C VAL A 116 -5.24 9.67 -3.27
N GLU A 117 -4.73 8.77 -2.44
CA GLU A 117 -3.50 8.04 -2.70
C GLU A 117 -3.77 6.58 -3.14
N ASN A 118 -3.06 6.09 -4.15
CA ASN A 118 -3.11 4.70 -4.65
C ASN A 118 -2.11 4.50 -5.82
N PRO A 119 -1.84 3.25 -6.26
CA PRO A 119 -1.12 2.99 -7.51
C PRO A 119 -1.88 3.53 -8.73
N VAL A 120 -1.16 3.83 -9.81
CA VAL A 120 -1.73 4.46 -11.02
C VAL A 120 -2.85 3.61 -11.62
N SER A 121 -2.63 2.30 -11.78
CA SER A 121 -3.65 1.36 -12.25
C SER A 121 -4.97 1.43 -11.48
N VAL A 122 -4.91 1.58 -10.15
CA VAL A 122 -6.10 1.71 -9.30
C VAL A 122 -6.76 3.07 -9.46
N LEU A 123 -5.98 4.15 -9.50
CA LEU A 123 -6.50 5.51 -9.71
C LEU A 123 -7.23 5.63 -11.05
N TYR A 124 -6.69 5.01 -12.09
CA TYR A 124 -7.31 4.95 -13.41
C TYR A 124 -8.55 4.05 -13.41
N GLY A 125 -8.44 2.82 -12.91
CA GLY A 125 -9.55 1.85 -12.90
C GLY A 125 -10.77 2.29 -12.09
N GLN A 126 -10.55 3.08 -11.03
CA GLN A 126 -11.60 3.71 -10.23
C GLN A 126 -12.10 5.04 -10.83
N LYS A 127 -11.60 5.44 -12.00
CA LYS A 127 -11.97 6.67 -12.72
C LYS A 127 -11.77 7.97 -11.92
N LEU A 128 -10.86 7.97 -10.94
CA LEU A 128 -10.66 9.10 -10.04
C LEU A 128 -10.04 10.31 -10.77
N HIS A 129 -9.37 10.06 -11.90
CA HIS A 129 -8.86 11.06 -12.83
C HIS A 129 -9.96 11.92 -13.48
N GLU A 130 -11.24 11.52 -13.43
CA GLU A 130 -12.35 12.36 -13.89
C GLU A 130 -12.58 13.54 -12.94
N GLN A 131 -12.29 13.38 -11.64
CA GLN A 131 -12.58 14.35 -10.58
C GLN A 131 -11.33 15.06 -10.04
N ALA A 132 -10.15 14.51 -10.28
CA ALA A 132 -8.85 15.03 -9.84
C ALA A 132 -7.84 14.99 -11.00
N LYS A 133 -7.15 16.09 -11.27
CA LYS A 133 -6.37 16.28 -12.51
C LYS A 133 -4.86 16.45 -12.30
N TYR A 134 -4.36 16.29 -11.08
CA TYR A 134 -2.94 16.39 -10.79
C TYR A 134 -2.45 15.12 -10.10
N LEU A 135 -1.67 14.31 -10.81
CA LEU A 135 -1.08 13.07 -10.28
C LEU A 135 0.39 13.34 -9.91
N SER A 136 0.68 13.34 -8.62
CA SER A 136 2.01 13.59 -8.06
C SER A 136 2.70 12.28 -7.71
N MET A 137 3.82 12.02 -8.38
CA MET A 137 4.60 10.79 -8.30
C MET A 137 5.50 10.78 -7.06
N VAL A 138 4.88 10.77 -5.87
CA VAL A 138 5.58 10.81 -4.58
C VAL A 138 6.27 9.50 -4.18
N ASN A 139 5.88 8.39 -4.81
CA ASN A 139 6.45 7.05 -4.60
C ASN A 139 6.53 6.61 -3.14
N TYR A 140 5.53 6.98 -2.32
CA TYR A 140 5.68 6.93 -0.87
C TYR A 140 5.57 5.51 -0.29
N LEU A 141 4.97 4.57 -1.02
CA LEU A 141 4.83 3.17 -0.61
C LEU A 141 4.88 2.25 -1.82
N THR A 142 5.95 1.46 -1.94
CA THR A 142 5.98 0.27 -2.81
C THR A 142 5.09 -0.79 -2.16
N ASN A 143 3.90 -0.99 -2.71
CA ASN A 143 2.85 -1.72 -2.01
C ASN A 143 2.73 -3.16 -2.52
N THR A 144 2.80 -4.10 -1.60
CA THR A 144 2.43 -5.50 -1.78
C THR A 144 1.06 -5.77 -1.17
N SER A 145 0.43 -6.86 -1.57
CA SER A 145 -0.84 -7.30 -1.00
C SER A 145 -0.75 -8.75 -0.57
N LEU A 146 -1.38 -9.06 0.56
CA LEU A 146 -1.61 -10.43 1.01
C LEU A 146 -3.02 -10.85 0.62
N TRP A 147 -3.18 -12.08 0.11
CA TRP A 147 -4.49 -12.68 0.00
C TRP A 147 -4.70 -13.60 1.18
N LEU A 148 -5.87 -13.47 1.80
CA LEU A 148 -6.17 -14.06 3.09
C LEU A 148 -7.49 -14.81 3.00
N GLY A 149 -7.67 -15.79 3.88
CA GLY A 149 -8.99 -16.29 4.23
C GLY A 149 -9.03 -16.81 5.66
N GLY A 150 -10.14 -17.46 6.00
CA GLY A 150 -10.33 -18.00 7.35
C GLY A 150 -9.68 -19.37 7.49
N GLU A 151 -8.81 -19.55 8.48
CA GLU A 151 -8.19 -20.84 8.78
C GLU A 151 -9.24 -21.93 8.95
N ALA A 152 -10.37 -21.62 9.60
CA ALA A 152 -11.47 -22.56 9.78
C ALA A 152 -12.01 -23.18 8.47
N PHE A 153 -11.94 -22.47 7.35
CA PHE A 153 -12.29 -23.01 6.04
C PHE A 153 -11.11 -23.80 5.45
N PHE A 154 -9.91 -23.21 5.44
CA PHE A 154 -8.72 -23.82 4.85
C PHE A 154 -8.34 -25.14 5.54
N SER A 155 -8.55 -25.30 6.85
CA SER A 155 -8.30 -26.56 7.57
C SER A 155 -9.28 -27.69 7.19
N THR A 156 -10.38 -27.41 6.47
CA THR A 156 -11.31 -28.44 5.96
C THR A 156 -10.88 -29.03 4.62
N LEU A 157 -9.94 -28.38 3.95
CA LEU A 157 -9.47 -28.78 2.62
C LEU A 157 -8.47 -29.92 2.72
N THR A 158 -8.45 -30.77 1.70
CA THR A 158 -7.43 -31.83 1.62
C THR A 158 -6.05 -31.22 1.32
N PRO A 159 -4.95 -31.90 1.67
CA PRO A 159 -3.60 -31.42 1.34
C PRO A 159 -3.42 -31.09 -0.14
N ALA A 160 -3.95 -31.93 -1.04
CA ALA A 160 -3.87 -31.69 -2.49
C ALA A 160 -4.64 -30.43 -2.94
N GLN A 161 -5.78 -30.12 -2.32
CA GLN A 161 -6.53 -28.89 -2.62
C GLN A 161 -5.78 -27.65 -2.12
N LEU A 162 -5.22 -27.72 -0.91
CA LEU A 162 -4.40 -26.64 -0.34
C LEU A 162 -3.18 -26.36 -1.20
N ASP A 163 -2.45 -27.40 -1.61
CA ASP A 163 -1.25 -27.28 -2.43
C ASP A 163 -1.58 -26.60 -3.78
N ILE A 164 -2.65 -27.01 -4.46
CA ILE A 164 -3.07 -26.39 -5.73
C ILE A 164 -3.43 -24.91 -5.52
N ILE A 165 -4.16 -24.59 -4.45
CA ILE A 165 -4.52 -23.19 -4.15
C ILE A 165 -3.28 -22.35 -3.91
N HIS A 166 -2.34 -22.79 -3.08
CA HIS A 166 -1.12 -22.04 -2.80
C HIS A 166 -0.22 -21.91 -4.02
N GLN A 167 -0.06 -22.97 -4.80
CA GLN A 167 0.76 -22.93 -6.01
C GLN A 167 0.18 -21.95 -7.04
N THR A 168 -1.11 -22.06 -7.35
CA THR A 168 -1.76 -21.18 -8.33
C THR A 168 -1.84 -19.73 -7.83
N ALA A 169 -2.01 -19.51 -6.53
CA ALA A 169 -1.93 -18.19 -5.94
C ALA A 169 -0.52 -17.60 -6.09
N TYR A 170 0.53 -18.38 -5.83
CA TYR A 170 1.91 -17.93 -6.02
C TYR A 170 2.21 -17.56 -7.49
N GLU A 171 1.74 -18.37 -8.44
CA GLU A 171 1.83 -18.09 -9.89
C GLU A 171 1.09 -16.80 -10.26
N ALA A 172 -0.10 -16.56 -9.69
CA ALA A 172 -0.82 -15.29 -9.86
C ALA A 172 -0.05 -14.10 -9.29
N GLY A 173 0.66 -14.27 -8.17
CA GLY A 173 1.57 -13.28 -7.61
C GLY A 173 2.71 -12.93 -8.58
N LEU A 174 3.37 -13.93 -9.16
CA LEU A 174 4.40 -13.71 -10.19
C LEU A 174 3.84 -12.98 -11.41
N TYR A 175 2.63 -13.35 -11.84
CA TYR A 175 1.96 -12.67 -12.94
C TYR A 175 1.70 -11.19 -12.60
N SER A 176 1.23 -10.88 -11.39
CA SER A 176 1.02 -9.50 -10.92
C SER A 176 2.29 -8.65 -11.01
N GLN A 177 3.44 -9.21 -10.65
CA GLN A 177 4.73 -8.52 -10.68
C GLN A 177 5.14 -8.12 -12.09
N LYS A 178 4.79 -8.94 -13.09
CA LYS A 178 5.01 -8.63 -14.50
C LYS A 178 4.06 -7.54 -15.00
N ILE A 179 2.76 -7.72 -14.79
CA ILE A 179 1.75 -6.85 -15.42
C ILE A 179 1.70 -5.45 -14.82
N THR A 180 2.00 -5.29 -13.53
CA THR A 180 1.87 -4.00 -12.84
C THR A 180 2.75 -2.94 -13.51
N THR A 181 4.00 -3.27 -13.82
CA THR A 181 4.94 -2.36 -14.49
C THR A 181 4.51 -2.03 -15.92
N GLU A 182 4.03 -3.02 -16.68
CA GLU A 182 3.57 -2.83 -18.07
C GLU A 182 2.31 -1.94 -18.14
N GLN A 183 1.41 -2.11 -17.17
CA GLN A 183 0.15 -1.38 -17.13
C GLN A 183 0.33 0.06 -16.65
N ASP A 184 1.16 0.32 -15.64
CA ASP A 184 1.34 1.67 -15.09
C ASP A 184 1.82 2.67 -16.15
N ALA A 185 2.76 2.29 -17.01
CA ALA A 185 3.23 3.14 -18.11
C ALA A 185 2.11 3.49 -19.11
N THR A 186 1.28 2.49 -19.44
CA THR A 186 0.14 2.67 -20.35
C THR A 186 -0.90 3.60 -19.71
N MET A 187 -1.25 3.36 -18.45
CA MET A 187 -2.25 4.15 -17.73
C MET A 187 -1.81 5.60 -17.51
N LEU A 188 -0.53 5.84 -17.21
CA LEU A 188 0.03 7.20 -17.11
C LEU A 188 -0.16 7.97 -18.41
N LYS A 189 0.19 7.36 -19.54
CA LYS A 189 0.02 7.97 -20.87
C LYS A 189 -1.45 8.28 -21.15
N THR A 190 -2.35 7.33 -20.89
CA THR A 190 -3.79 7.54 -21.09
C THR A 190 -4.34 8.64 -20.18
N MET A 191 -3.93 8.71 -18.92
CA MET A 191 -4.33 9.78 -18.00
C MET A 191 -3.84 11.15 -18.50
N GLN A 192 -2.62 11.25 -19.04
CA GLN A 192 -2.12 12.47 -19.68
C GLN A 192 -2.97 12.91 -20.87
N GLU A 193 -3.30 11.97 -21.76
CA GLU A 193 -4.19 12.21 -22.92
C GLU A 193 -5.60 12.67 -22.48
N GLN A 194 -6.04 12.28 -21.28
CA GLN A 194 -7.29 12.69 -20.64
C GLN A 194 -7.16 13.95 -19.76
N GLY A 195 -6.07 14.69 -19.92
CA GLY A 195 -5.86 15.99 -19.30
C GLY A 195 -5.39 15.95 -17.85
N VAL A 196 -4.81 14.85 -17.38
CA VAL A 196 -4.13 14.79 -16.07
C VAL A 196 -2.71 15.31 -16.21
N GLU A 197 -2.32 16.27 -15.37
CA GLU A 197 -0.92 16.68 -15.21
C GLU A 197 -0.19 15.65 -14.35
N ILE A 198 0.88 15.06 -14.89
CA ILE A 198 1.78 14.17 -14.14
C ILE A 198 2.94 15.01 -13.60
N ILE A 199 3.08 15.02 -12.28
CA ILE A 199 4.05 15.82 -11.54
C ILE A 199 5.08 14.86 -10.95
N TYR A 200 6.36 15.14 -11.19
CA TYR A 200 7.48 14.41 -10.62
C TYR A 200 8.20 15.32 -9.62
N PRO A 201 7.75 15.37 -8.34
CA PRO A 201 8.38 16.21 -7.34
C PRO A 201 9.72 15.64 -6.87
N ASP A 202 10.54 16.47 -6.22
CA ASP A 202 11.60 15.94 -5.36
C ASP A 202 10.96 15.21 -4.17
N VAL A 203 11.20 13.90 -4.08
CA VAL A 203 10.62 13.05 -3.04
C VAL A 203 11.35 13.13 -1.72
N ALA A 204 12.57 13.68 -1.66
CA ALA A 204 13.39 13.70 -0.45
C ALA A 204 12.70 14.42 0.72
N PRO A 205 12.05 15.60 0.55
CA PRO A 205 11.31 16.25 1.62
C PRO A 205 10.09 15.47 2.11
N PHE A 206 9.39 14.76 1.21
CA PHE A 206 8.27 13.87 1.58
C PHE A 206 8.77 12.69 2.41
N LYS A 207 9.85 12.06 1.95
CA LYS A 207 10.51 10.94 2.61
C LYS A 207 10.98 11.31 4.01
N GLU A 208 11.70 12.42 4.17
CA GLU A 208 12.19 12.87 5.47
C GLU A 208 11.05 13.01 6.50
N LYS A 209 9.93 13.63 6.09
CA LYS A 209 8.76 13.78 6.97
C LYS A 209 8.08 12.43 7.25
N ALA A 210 7.85 11.62 6.22
CA ALA A 210 7.16 10.34 6.34
C ALA A 210 7.93 9.31 7.18
N LEU A 211 9.27 9.28 7.12
CA LEU A 211 10.08 8.35 7.91
C LEU A 211 9.92 8.54 9.43
N LYS A 212 9.40 9.68 9.90
CA LYS A 212 9.13 9.91 11.33
C LYS A 212 8.03 8.99 11.88
N VAL A 213 7.21 8.38 11.02
CA VAL A 213 6.12 7.50 11.48
C VAL A 213 6.63 6.22 12.16
N TYR A 214 7.82 5.72 11.81
CA TYR A 214 8.38 4.51 12.42
C TYR A 214 8.64 4.65 13.93
N GLN A 215 8.60 5.86 14.47
CA GLN A 215 8.75 6.16 15.90
C GLN A 215 7.39 6.24 16.64
N GLN A 216 6.27 6.07 15.94
CA GLN A 216 4.92 6.31 16.47
C GLN A 216 4.14 5.04 16.83
N PHE A 217 4.82 3.90 16.91
CA PHE A 217 4.23 2.59 17.18
C PHE A 217 4.86 1.95 18.42
N PRO A 218 4.51 2.44 19.64
CA PRO A 218 5.04 1.89 20.89
C PRO A 218 4.68 0.42 21.14
N GLU A 219 3.66 -0.10 20.45
CA GLU A 219 3.21 -1.48 20.50
C GLU A 219 4.08 -2.46 19.71
N TRP A 220 4.98 -1.96 18.86
CA TRP A 220 5.90 -2.80 18.10
C TRP A 220 6.94 -3.47 18.99
N THR A 221 7.35 -4.67 18.61
CA THR A 221 8.49 -5.35 19.23
C THR A 221 9.72 -4.43 19.21
N PRO A 222 10.44 -4.26 20.34
CA PRO A 222 11.64 -3.42 20.38
C PRO A 222 12.66 -3.81 19.31
N GLY A 223 13.19 -2.83 18.58
CA GLY A 223 14.16 -3.06 17.50
C GLY A 223 13.57 -3.62 16.20
N LEU A 224 12.24 -3.67 16.05
CA LEU A 224 11.58 -4.17 14.85
C LEU A 224 12.06 -3.44 13.58
N TYR A 225 12.12 -2.11 13.60
CA TYR A 225 12.56 -1.33 12.45
C TYR A 225 13.96 -1.71 11.99
N ASP A 226 14.91 -1.78 12.92
CA ASP A 226 16.29 -2.17 12.61
C ASP A 226 16.37 -3.61 12.09
N THR A 227 15.57 -4.51 12.65
CA THR A 227 15.48 -5.92 12.21
C THR A 227 15.05 -6.00 10.75
N ILE A 228 14.00 -5.28 10.37
CA ILE A 228 13.50 -5.24 8.99
C ILE A 228 14.50 -4.54 8.07
N GLN A 229 15.10 -3.42 8.48
CA GLN A 229 16.12 -2.72 7.70
C GLN A 229 17.34 -3.61 7.41
N GLN A 230 17.74 -4.49 8.33
CA GLN A 230 18.83 -5.45 8.10
C GLN A 230 18.47 -6.50 7.05
N GLN A 231 17.22 -6.96 7.01
CA GLN A 231 16.75 -7.92 5.99
C GLN A 231 16.61 -7.29 4.60
N LEU A 232 16.49 -5.97 4.52
CA LEU A 232 16.41 -5.22 3.28
C LEU A 232 17.78 -4.86 2.69
N LYS A 233 18.90 -5.14 3.35
CA LYS A 233 20.24 -4.87 2.81
C LYS A 233 20.57 -5.86 1.71
#